data_AF-A0AAJ2B2V9-F1
#
_entry.id   AF-A0AAJ2B2V9-F1
#
_cell.length_a   1.000
_cell.length_b   1.000
_cell.length_c   1.000
_cell.angle_alpha   90.00
_cell.angle_beta   90.00
_cell.angle_gamma   90.00
#
_symmetry.space_group_name_H-M   'P 1'
#
loop_
_entity.id
_entity.type
_entity.pdbx_description
1 polymer ?
#
loop_
_entity_poly.entity_id
_entity_poly.type
_entity_poly.pdbx_seq_one_letter_code
_entity_poly.pdbx_strand_id
1 'polypeptide(L)'
;MKIRKLYFAIDFSNLDLMTHARKMFGKMRKLLKDADLVSFQISVTLYREGIDEPRTISMKGARSANGAWITRFTRDLESDLPESPEALRSRFSRAQEAVRSYIVDNELSEDWIAIEAELREAMKSGGSVDALEYHAQIPVRAIANYGNDAHLYAPLMATAYLIEGTDALVRNALEHASYCVERARYWSSSEMLIPNPRHRFKERARAGGHGKAANYEPVKARVIELLTELEPDGGWISGREAIDRVADELAGKACVQLVEGCGMEPSNLPRTIGGWVKEQPERFRYRIRPKA
;
A
#
# COMPACT_ATOMS: atom_id res chain seq x y z
N MET A 1 18.03 12.31 43.26
CA MET A 1 17.52 12.55 41.89
C MET A 1 16.35 11.59 41.64
N LYS A 2 15.14 12.08 41.33
CA LYS A 2 13.96 11.22 41.11
C LYS A 2 13.94 10.76 39.65
N ILE A 3 14.36 9.52 39.41
CA ILE A 3 14.33 8.90 38.08
C ILE A 3 12.87 8.75 37.64
N ARG A 4 12.49 9.39 36.53
CA ARG A 4 11.15 9.25 35.94
C ARG A 4 11.17 8.21 34.81
N LYS A 5 10.24 7.26 34.87
CA LYS A 5 9.91 6.34 33.77
C LYS A 5 8.57 6.75 33.18
N LEU A 6 8.49 6.75 31.85
CA LEU A 6 7.32 7.24 31.12
C LEU A 6 6.73 6.10 30.29
N TYR A 7 5.47 5.76 30.55
CA TYR A 7 4.71 4.75 29.82
C TYR A 7 3.56 5.42 29.09
N PHE A 8 3.47 5.22 27.78
CA PHE A 8 2.37 5.70 26.95
C PHE A 8 1.75 4.58 26.13
N ALA A 9 0.42 4.53 26.12
CA ALA A 9 -0.38 3.72 25.20
C ALA A 9 -1.31 4.67 24.44
N ILE A 10 -1.36 4.55 23.11
CA ILE A 10 -2.28 5.32 22.28
C ILE A 10 -3.28 4.36 21.63
N ASP A 11 -4.56 4.56 21.97
CA ASP A 11 -5.72 3.91 21.38
C ASP A 11 -6.38 4.86 20.37
N PHE A 12 -6.56 4.41 19.13
CA PHE A 12 -7.08 5.21 18.01
C PHE A 12 -8.56 4.94 17.70
N SER A 13 -9.30 4.29 18.60
CA SER A 13 -10.67 3.85 18.34
C SER A 13 -11.74 4.97 18.21
N ASN A 14 -11.53 6.22 18.67
CA ASN A 14 -12.66 7.14 18.90
C ASN A 14 -12.46 8.69 18.80
N LEU A 15 -11.49 9.26 18.08
CA LEU A 15 -11.28 10.74 18.10
C LEU A 15 -10.81 11.35 16.77
N ASP A 16 -11.07 12.67 16.60
CA ASP A 16 -10.53 13.53 15.53
C ASP A 16 -9.00 13.39 15.44
N LEU A 17 -8.60 12.56 14.49
CA LEU A 17 -7.45 11.65 14.56
C LEU A 17 -6.12 12.41 14.56
N MET A 18 -6.07 13.50 13.79
CA MET A 18 -4.85 14.27 13.56
C MET A 18 -4.60 15.31 14.65
N THR A 19 -5.67 15.90 15.19
CA THR A 19 -5.57 16.96 16.20
C THR A 19 -5.11 16.39 17.54
N HIS A 20 -5.66 15.24 17.95
CA HIS A 20 -5.32 14.62 19.23
C HIS A 20 -3.92 13.97 19.20
N ALA A 21 -3.59 13.24 18.13
CA ALA A 21 -2.27 12.68 17.93
C ALA A 21 -1.18 13.77 17.94
N ARG A 22 -1.37 14.87 17.20
CA ARG A 22 -0.42 15.99 17.18
C ARG A 22 -0.22 16.61 18.58
N LYS A 23 -1.30 16.77 19.36
CA LYS A 23 -1.20 17.27 20.75
C LYS A 23 -0.42 16.30 21.65
N MET A 24 -0.66 14.99 21.54
CA MET A 24 0.06 13.98 22.31
C MET A 24 1.53 13.90 21.93
N PHE A 25 1.86 13.84 20.63
CA PHE A 25 3.25 13.88 20.16
C PHE A 25 3.95 15.17 20.59
N GLY A 26 3.24 16.31 20.61
CA GLY A 26 3.77 17.57 21.14
C GLY A 26 4.11 17.50 22.63
N LYS A 27 3.24 16.91 23.47
CA LYS A 27 3.51 16.69 24.90
C LYS A 27 4.68 15.73 25.10
N MET A 28 4.71 14.64 24.33
CA MET A 28 5.77 13.64 24.39
C MET A 28 7.13 14.24 24.00
N ARG A 29 7.19 15.05 22.94
CA ARG A 29 8.40 15.79 22.53
C ARG A 29 8.89 16.73 23.63
N LYS A 30 8.00 17.39 24.38
CA LYS A 30 8.39 18.24 25.52
C LYS A 30 8.98 17.39 26.66
N LEU A 31 8.36 16.26 26.98
CA LEU A 31 8.84 15.34 28.02
C LEU A 31 10.20 14.72 27.67
N LEU A 32 10.42 14.34 26.41
CA LEU A 32 11.70 13.79 25.95
C LEU A 32 12.86 14.79 26.00
N LYS A 33 12.58 16.09 26.12
CA LYS A 33 13.60 17.13 26.32
C LYS A 33 13.98 17.33 27.79
N ASP A 34 13.19 16.82 28.72
CA ASP A 34 13.46 16.90 30.17
C ASP A 34 14.74 16.12 30.49
N ALA A 35 15.69 16.78 31.15
CA ALA A 35 16.99 16.19 31.53
C ALA A 35 16.86 15.10 32.59
N ASP A 36 15.80 15.15 33.40
CA ASP A 36 15.52 14.17 34.45
C ASP A 36 14.84 12.90 33.92
N LEU A 37 14.42 12.90 32.65
CA LEU A 37 13.87 11.73 31.98
C LEU A 37 15.00 10.88 31.39
N VAL A 38 15.28 9.74 32.03
CA VAL A 38 16.37 8.83 31.63
C VAL A 38 15.90 7.67 30.75
N SER A 39 14.60 7.35 30.75
CA SER A 39 14.04 6.31 29.88
C SER A 39 12.55 6.48 29.60
N PHE A 40 12.10 5.93 28.48
CA PHE A 40 10.69 5.91 28.06
C PHE A 40 10.30 4.57 27.43
N GLN A 41 8.99 4.29 27.43
CA GLN A 41 8.35 3.27 26.63
C GLN A 41 7.07 3.84 26.02
N ILE A 42 6.94 3.71 24.70
CA ILE A 42 5.79 4.15 23.92
C ILE A 42 5.23 2.93 23.21
N SER A 43 3.93 2.71 23.33
CA SER A 43 3.18 1.71 22.59
C SER A 43 2.05 2.38 21.81
N VAL A 44 1.89 2.00 20.55
CA VAL A 44 0.92 2.54 19.60
C VAL A 44 0.11 1.35 19.08
N THR A 45 -1.21 1.34 19.33
CA THR A 45 -2.09 0.26 18.90
C THR A 45 -2.98 0.74 17.76
N LEU A 46 -2.74 0.24 16.55
CA LEU A 46 -3.43 0.65 15.34
C LEU A 46 -4.65 -0.26 15.11
N TYR A 47 -5.83 0.35 15.04
CA TYR A 47 -7.09 -0.30 14.69
C TYR A 47 -7.44 0.03 13.23
N ARG A 48 -7.89 -0.96 12.46
CA ARG A 48 -8.28 -0.76 11.07
C ARG A 48 -9.55 -1.54 10.73
N GLU A 49 -10.44 -0.88 10.01
CA GLU A 49 -11.62 -1.50 9.42
C GLU A 49 -11.21 -2.63 8.45
N GLY A 50 -11.71 -3.85 8.68
CA GLY A 50 -11.42 -5.04 7.87
C GLY A 50 -10.16 -5.84 8.26
N ILE A 51 -9.53 -5.56 9.42
CA ILE A 51 -8.50 -6.42 10.03
C ILE A 51 -8.98 -6.81 11.42
N ASP A 52 -9.09 -8.12 11.71
CA ASP A 52 -9.68 -8.63 12.97
C ASP A 52 -8.80 -8.36 14.21
N GLU A 53 -7.48 -8.22 14.04
CA GLU A 53 -6.55 -7.98 15.15
C GLU A 53 -5.82 -6.62 15.05
N PRO A 54 -5.89 -5.76 16.09
CA PRO A 54 -5.17 -4.50 16.11
C PRO A 54 -3.66 -4.71 16.23
N ARG A 55 -2.88 -3.96 15.45
CA ARG A 55 -1.41 -4.06 15.46
C ARG A 55 -0.82 -3.14 16.52
N THR A 56 -0.06 -3.68 17.47
CA THR A 56 0.66 -2.88 18.47
C THR A 56 2.13 -2.76 18.14
N ILE A 57 2.63 -1.53 18.05
CA ILE A 57 4.05 -1.21 17.86
C ILE A 57 4.56 -0.58 19.14
N SER A 58 5.71 -1.02 19.63
CA SER A 58 6.30 -0.45 20.84
C SER A 58 7.77 -0.08 20.67
N MET A 59 8.14 1.07 21.23
CA MET A 59 9.48 1.64 21.24
C MET A 59 9.87 1.99 22.66
N LYS A 60 11.07 1.61 23.06
CA LYS A 60 11.71 2.02 24.29
C LYS A 60 12.85 2.97 23.95
N GLY A 61 13.27 3.79 24.91
CA GLY A 61 14.50 4.56 24.77
C GLY A 61 15.11 4.87 26.11
N ALA A 62 16.43 5.01 26.12
CA ALA A 62 17.22 5.38 27.29
C ALA A 62 18.21 6.48 26.92
N ARG A 63 18.55 7.36 27.86
CA ARG A 63 19.60 8.35 27.67
C ARG A 63 20.97 7.72 27.81
N SER A 64 21.86 8.02 26.87
CA SER A 64 23.29 7.73 26.96
C SER A 64 24.00 8.71 27.91
N ALA A 65 25.26 8.42 28.24
CA ALA A 65 26.11 9.28 29.07
C ALA A 65 26.33 10.68 28.49
N ASN A 66 26.25 10.84 27.16
CA ASN A 66 26.35 12.15 26.47
C ASN A 66 24.98 12.85 26.30
N GLY A 67 23.90 12.30 26.86
CA GLY A 67 22.56 12.89 26.83
C GLY A 67 21.76 12.64 25.54
N ALA A 68 22.32 11.91 24.56
CA ALA A 68 21.58 11.46 23.40
C ALA A 68 20.56 10.36 23.74
N TRP A 69 19.51 10.22 22.94
CA TRP A 69 18.55 9.14 23.08
C TRP A 69 19.03 7.90 22.31
N ILE A 70 19.20 6.79 23.02
CA ILE A 70 19.34 5.46 22.43
C ILE A 70 17.95 4.85 22.40
N THR A 71 17.33 4.81 21.23
CA THR A 71 16.01 4.20 21.04
C THR A 71 16.15 2.75 20.65
N ARG A 72 15.38 1.87 21.28
CA ARG A 72 15.33 0.42 21.04
C ARG A 72 13.88 0.03 20.81
N PHE A 73 13.54 -0.60 19.70
CA PHE A 73 12.23 -1.23 19.55
C PHE A 73 12.18 -2.45 20.47
N THR A 74 11.00 -2.79 20.99
CA THR A 74 10.87 -3.82 22.06
C THR A 74 11.32 -5.23 21.64
N ARG A 75 11.64 -5.43 20.35
CA ARG A 75 12.22 -6.67 19.81
C ARG A 75 13.76 -6.67 19.74
N ASP A 76 14.39 -5.54 20.02
CA ASP A 76 15.85 -5.37 20.04
C ASP A 76 16.47 -5.80 21.40
N LEU A 77 15.72 -6.53 22.24
CA LEU A 77 16.08 -6.85 23.63
C LEU A 77 17.13 -7.97 23.78
N GLU A 78 17.65 -8.55 22.69
CA GLU A 78 18.55 -9.71 22.75
C GLU A 78 20.03 -9.44 22.47
N SER A 79 20.46 -8.22 22.15
CA SER A 79 21.85 -7.97 21.74
C SER A 79 22.47 -6.75 22.44
N ASP A 80 23.13 -6.99 23.58
CA ASP A 80 23.96 -5.97 24.27
C ASP A 80 25.46 -6.10 23.93
N LEU A 81 25.83 -6.79 22.83
CA LEU A 81 27.20 -6.82 22.31
C LEU A 81 27.22 -6.74 20.77
N PRO A 82 28.12 -5.93 20.16
CA PRO A 82 28.33 -5.98 18.73
C PRO A 82 28.72 -7.40 18.34
N GLU A 83 27.94 -8.00 17.44
CA GLU A 83 28.18 -9.36 16.98
C GLU A 83 29.46 -9.45 16.15
N SER A 84 30.05 -10.64 16.06
CA SER A 84 31.20 -10.84 15.18
C SER A 84 30.81 -10.55 13.72
N PRO A 85 31.76 -10.11 12.88
CA PRO A 85 31.49 -9.86 11.47
C PRO A 85 30.84 -11.05 10.76
N GLU A 86 31.23 -12.28 11.10
CA GLU A 86 30.68 -13.51 10.54
C GLU A 86 29.22 -13.74 10.94
N ALA A 87 28.87 -13.46 12.20
CA ALA A 87 27.49 -13.53 12.67
C ALA A 87 26.61 -12.51 11.94
N LEU A 88 27.09 -11.27 11.80
CA LEU A 88 26.40 -10.22 11.05
C LEU A 88 26.17 -10.62 9.59
N ARG A 89 27.18 -11.20 8.90
CA ARG A 89 27.01 -11.71 7.53
C ARG A 89 25.89 -12.76 7.45
N SER A 90 25.90 -13.74 8.36
CA SER A 90 24.88 -14.79 8.37
C SER A 90 23.47 -14.20 8.56
N ARG A 91 23.32 -13.22 9.46
CA ARG A 91 22.04 -12.57 9.71
C ARG A 91 21.58 -11.70 8.55
N PHE A 92 22.47 -10.96 7.89
CA PHE A 92 22.16 -10.23 6.66
C PHE A 92 21.69 -11.18 5.55
N SER A 93 22.37 -12.32 5.36
CA SER A 93 21.93 -13.32 4.38
C SER A 93 20.54 -13.88 4.67
N ARG A 94 20.19 -14.13 5.94
CA ARG A 94 18.84 -14.57 6.32
C ARG A 94 17.78 -13.53 6.01
N ALA A 95 18.04 -12.26 6.32
CA ALA A 95 17.10 -11.18 6.03
C ALA A 95 16.95 -10.96 4.52
N GLN A 96 18.04 -11.09 3.74
CA GLN A 96 18.01 -11.05 2.28
C GLN A 96 17.19 -12.19 1.70
N GLU A 97 17.38 -13.41 2.20
CA GLU A 97 16.60 -14.57 1.75
C GLU A 97 15.12 -14.39 2.07
N ALA A 98 14.76 -13.91 3.27
CA ALA A 98 13.37 -13.64 3.62
C ALA A 98 12.68 -12.66 2.67
N VAL A 99 13.38 -11.58 2.26
CA VAL A 99 12.88 -10.66 1.23
C VAL A 99 12.72 -11.38 -0.10
N ARG A 100 13.74 -12.11 -0.54
CA ARG A 100 13.73 -12.81 -1.83
C ARG A 100 12.61 -13.85 -1.92
N SER A 101 12.46 -14.70 -0.91
CA SER A 101 11.38 -15.69 -0.85
C SER A 101 10.02 -15.00 -0.93
N TYR A 102 9.82 -13.91 -0.17
CA TYR A 102 8.57 -13.14 -0.24
C TYR A 102 8.25 -12.61 -1.64
N ILE A 103 9.24 -12.04 -2.33
CA ILE A 103 9.05 -11.51 -3.70
C ILE A 103 8.72 -12.64 -4.68
N VAL A 104 9.42 -13.77 -4.60
CA VAL A 104 9.22 -14.92 -5.48
C VAL A 104 7.87 -15.59 -5.22
N ASP A 105 7.56 -15.90 -3.96
CA ASP A 105 6.35 -16.64 -3.57
C ASP A 105 5.06 -15.87 -3.91
N ASN A 106 5.15 -14.54 -3.98
CA ASN A 106 4.02 -13.68 -4.34
C ASN A 106 4.05 -13.22 -5.81
N GLU A 107 5.02 -13.74 -6.58
CA GLU A 107 5.36 -13.38 -7.97
C GLU A 107 5.28 -11.85 -8.20
N LEU A 108 6.08 -11.13 -7.41
CA LEU A 108 6.26 -9.67 -7.44
C LEU A 108 7.55 -9.27 -8.18
N SER A 109 8.21 -10.21 -8.85
CA SER A 109 9.57 -10.03 -9.39
C SER A 109 9.68 -8.88 -10.38
N GLU A 110 8.69 -8.67 -11.24
CA GLU A 110 8.72 -7.59 -12.25
C GLU A 110 8.71 -6.21 -11.59
N ASP A 111 7.75 -5.97 -10.69
CA ASP A 111 7.65 -4.73 -9.93
C ASP A 111 8.87 -4.51 -9.02
N TRP A 112 9.40 -5.61 -8.46
CA TRP A 112 10.54 -5.59 -7.57
C TRP A 112 11.85 -5.17 -8.26
N ILE A 113 12.10 -5.62 -9.49
CA ILE A 113 13.34 -5.30 -10.22
C ILE A 113 13.50 -3.79 -10.38
N ALA A 114 12.43 -3.10 -10.78
CA ALA A 114 12.47 -1.65 -10.99
C ALA A 114 12.74 -0.90 -9.67
N ILE A 115 11.97 -1.22 -8.62
CA ILE A 115 12.08 -0.50 -7.34
C ILE A 115 13.39 -0.79 -6.61
N GLU A 116 13.93 -2.01 -6.73
CA GLU A 116 15.24 -2.36 -6.18
C GLU A 116 16.36 -1.59 -6.88
N ALA A 117 16.30 -1.46 -8.21
CA ALA A 117 17.28 -0.69 -8.97
C ALA A 117 17.28 0.79 -8.58
N GLU A 118 16.10 1.40 -8.46
CA GLU A 118 15.95 2.78 -8.00
C GLU A 118 16.51 2.99 -6.59
N LEU A 119 16.20 2.06 -5.66
CA LEU A 119 16.76 2.10 -4.32
C LEU A 119 18.29 2.04 -4.35
N ARG A 120 18.88 1.12 -5.11
CA ARG A 120 20.34 0.98 -5.21
C ARG A 120 20.99 2.25 -5.74
N GLU A 121 20.42 2.88 -6.75
CA GLU A 121 20.93 4.15 -7.28
C GLU A 121 20.77 5.31 -6.28
N ALA A 122 19.65 5.37 -5.55
CA ALA A 122 19.44 6.37 -4.50
C ALA A 122 20.45 6.22 -3.37
N MET A 123 20.71 4.99 -2.91
CA MET A 123 21.71 4.71 -1.86
C MET A 123 23.13 5.06 -2.32
N LYS A 124 23.50 4.72 -3.57
CA LYS A 124 24.80 5.12 -4.16
C LYS A 124 24.98 6.63 -4.23
N SER A 125 23.89 7.37 -4.46
CA SER A 125 23.89 8.84 -4.58
C SER A 125 23.94 9.56 -3.23
N GLY A 126 24.19 8.83 -2.13
CA GLY A 126 24.27 9.39 -0.77
C GLY A 126 22.95 9.35 0.00
N GLY A 127 21.94 8.62 -0.49
CA GLY A 127 20.75 8.30 0.28
C GLY A 127 21.11 7.47 1.53
N SER A 128 20.42 7.72 2.63
CA SER A 128 20.55 6.94 3.87
C SER A 128 19.24 6.28 4.26
N VAL A 129 19.33 5.18 5.01
CA VAL A 129 18.16 4.52 5.61
C VAL A 129 17.38 5.46 6.51
N ASP A 130 18.06 6.41 7.18
CA ASP A 130 17.40 7.43 8.01
C ASP A 130 16.53 8.38 7.17
N ALA A 131 16.99 8.77 5.97
CA ALA A 131 16.18 9.59 5.08
C ALA A 131 14.92 8.84 4.61
N LEU A 132 15.06 7.55 4.29
CA LEU A 132 13.93 6.70 3.94
C LEU A 132 13.00 6.46 5.12
N GLU A 133 13.53 6.31 6.34
CA GLU A 133 12.75 5.97 7.52
C GLU A 133 12.03 7.18 8.14
N TYR A 134 12.67 8.35 8.17
CA TYR A 134 12.14 9.51 8.88
C TYR A 134 11.56 10.60 7.96
N HIS A 135 11.91 10.59 6.68
CA HIS A 135 11.50 11.64 5.74
C HIS A 135 10.66 11.13 4.57
N ALA A 136 10.67 9.82 4.29
CA ALA A 136 9.76 9.24 3.31
C ALA A 136 8.46 8.74 3.95
N GLN A 137 7.40 8.64 3.15
CA GLN A 137 6.16 8.00 3.58
C GLN A 137 6.24 6.46 3.58
N ILE A 138 7.36 5.89 3.14
CA ILE A 138 7.54 4.44 2.94
C ILE A 138 7.24 3.65 4.23
N PRO A 139 7.82 3.97 5.40
CA PRO A 139 7.54 3.22 6.63
C PRO A 139 6.09 3.33 7.07
N VAL A 140 5.49 4.51 6.94
CA VAL A 140 4.07 4.73 7.29
C VAL A 140 3.19 3.87 6.40
N ARG A 141 3.44 3.84 5.09
CA ARG A 141 2.66 3.04 4.13
C ARG A 141 2.86 1.54 4.32
N ALA A 142 4.07 1.10 4.64
CA ALA A 142 4.38 -0.28 4.99
C ALA A 142 3.64 -0.69 6.27
N ILE A 143 3.79 0.06 7.37
CA ILE A 143 3.16 -0.23 8.66
C ILE A 143 1.62 -0.22 8.54
N ALA A 144 1.07 0.80 7.89
CA ALA A 144 -0.37 0.96 7.75
C ALA A 144 -0.98 0.03 6.69
N ASN A 145 -0.15 -0.70 5.93
CA ASN A 145 -0.57 -1.43 4.74
C ASN A 145 -1.47 -0.53 3.88
N TYR A 146 -0.96 0.61 3.39
CA TYR A 146 -1.72 1.58 2.61
C TYR A 146 -1.04 1.94 1.29
N GLY A 147 -1.84 2.08 0.23
CA GLY A 147 -1.37 2.29 -1.15
C GLY A 147 -1.33 1.00 -1.97
N ASN A 148 -1.33 1.16 -3.29
CA ASN A 148 -1.29 0.05 -4.25
C ASN A 148 -0.03 -0.80 -4.04
N ASP A 149 1.11 -0.15 -3.85
CA ASP A 149 2.43 -0.79 -3.75
C ASP A 149 2.83 -1.10 -2.32
N ALA A 150 1.89 -1.08 -1.36
CA ALA A 150 2.26 -1.25 0.05
C ALA A 150 2.96 -2.58 0.37
N HIS A 151 2.72 -3.59 -0.47
CA HIS A 151 3.34 -4.91 -0.37
C HIS A 151 4.83 -4.89 -0.75
N LEU A 152 5.32 -3.84 -1.41
CA LEU A 152 6.73 -3.65 -1.74
C LEU A 152 7.48 -2.80 -0.71
N TYR A 153 6.79 -1.99 0.11
CA TYR A 153 7.46 -1.03 0.99
C TYR A 153 8.20 -1.65 2.17
N ALA A 154 7.67 -2.71 2.80
CA ALA A 154 8.41 -3.43 3.86
C ALA A 154 9.65 -4.15 3.28
N PRO A 155 9.55 -4.91 2.16
CA PRO A 155 10.72 -5.42 1.44
C PRO A 155 11.73 -4.32 1.07
N LEU A 156 11.27 -3.17 0.60
CA LEU A 156 12.12 -2.04 0.21
C LEU A 156 12.93 -1.50 1.40
N MET A 157 12.29 -1.30 2.54
CA MET A 157 12.97 -0.88 3.77
C MET A 157 13.99 -1.93 4.21
N ALA A 158 13.63 -3.22 4.21
CA ALA A 158 14.56 -4.29 4.56
C ALA A 158 15.81 -4.25 3.67
N THR A 159 15.63 -4.15 2.35
CA THR A 159 16.72 -4.05 1.38
C THR A 159 17.59 -2.80 1.57
N ALA A 160 17.01 -1.66 1.94
CA ALA A 160 17.78 -0.45 2.22
C ALA A 160 18.76 -0.66 3.39
N TYR A 161 18.29 -1.29 4.49
CA TYR A 161 19.16 -1.66 5.60
C TYR A 161 20.16 -2.76 5.27
N LEU A 162 19.81 -3.71 4.38
CA LEU A 162 20.78 -4.70 3.89
C LEU A 162 21.93 -4.01 3.16
N ILE A 163 21.64 -3.04 2.28
CA ILE A 163 22.65 -2.28 1.54
C ILE A 163 23.55 -1.50 2.50
N GLU A 164 22.96 -0.63 3.33
CA GLU A 164 23.74 0.24 4.24
C GLU A 164 24.50 -0.57 5.31
N GLY A 165 23.88 -1.64 5.83
CA GLY A 165 24.48 -2.53 6.81
C GLY A 165 25.64 -3.34 6.26
N THR A 166 25.54 -3.82 5.02
CA THR A 166 26.65 -4.54 4.35
C THR A 166 27.82 -3.59 4.10
N ASP A 167 27.55 -2.36 3.66
CA ASP A 167 28.56 -1.31 3.49
C ASP A 167 29.26 -0.95 4.80
N ALA A 168 28.51 -0.85 5.89
CA ALA A 168 29.04 -0.60 7.22
C ALA A 168 29.94 -1.74 7.70
N LEU A 169 29.54 -2.99 7.42
CA LEU A 169 30.33 -4.16 7.73
C LEU A 169 31.66 -4.19 6.96
N VAL A 170 31.67 -3.82 5.68
CA VAL A 170 32.90 -3.69 4.87
C VAL A 170 33.85 -2.63 5.47
N ARG A 171 33.29 -1.56 6.03
CA ARG A 171 34.05 -0.47 6.70
C ARG A 171 34.40 -0.78 8.16
N ASN A 172 34.10 -1.99 8.66
CA ASN A 172 34.28 -2.39 10.05
C ASN A 172 33.51 -1.52 11.08
N ALA A 173 32.42 -0.90 10.67
CA ALA A 173 31.51 -0.15 11.54
C ALA A 173 30.48 -1.10 12.17
N LEU A 174 30.94 -1.96 13.09
CA LEU A 174 30.16 -3.09 13.63
C LEU A 174 28.89 -2.67 14.38
N GLU A 175 28.91 -1.55 15.08
CA GLU A 175 27.71 -1.01 15.76
C GLU A 175 26.61 -0.64 14.76
N HIS A 176 26.97 0.05 13.67
CA HIS A 176 26.02 0.43 12.63
C HIS A 176 25.54 -0.78 11.84
N ALA A 177 26.44 -1.73 11.53
CA ALA A 177 26.05 -2.98 10.89
C ALA A 177 25.08 -3.80 11.76
N SER A 178 25.31 -3.84 13.08
CA SER A 178 24.41 -4.48 14.05
C SER A 178 23.04 -3.80 14.08
N TYR A 179 22.99 -2.47 14.08
CA TYR A 179 21.75 -1.72 13.96
C TYR A 179 21.00 -2.07 12.67
N CYS A 180 21.68 -1.98 11.52
CA CYS A 180 21.08 -2.26 10.23
C CYS A 180 20.55 -3.69 10.11
N VAL A 181 21.23 -4.70 10.66
CA VAL A 181 20.75 -6.09 10.55
C VAL A 181 19.48 -6.34 11.37
N GLU A 182 19.33 -5.69 12.53
CA GLU A 182 18.08 -5.75 13.31
C GLU A 182 16.94 -5.09 12.57
N ARG A 183 17.18 -3.91 11.97
CA ARG A 183 16.17 -3.21 11.17
C ARG A 183 15.79 -3.99 9.91
N ALA A 184 16.76 -4.57 9.20
CA ALA A 184 16.49 -5.42 8.04
C ALA A 184 15.60 -6.62 8.41
N ARG A 185 15.91 -7.30 9.52
CA ARG A 185 15.10 -8.40 10.06
C ARG A 185 13.69 -7.96 10.46
N TYR A 186 13.55 -6.78 11.07
CA TYR A 186 12.24 -6.24 11.41
C TYR A 186 11.37 -6.06 10.17
N TRP A 187 11.89 -5.37 9.16
CA TRP A 187 11.16 -5.06 7.93
C TRP A 187 10.89 -6.30 7.06
N SER A 188 11.72 -7.34 7.14
CA SER A 188 11.50 -8.63 6.46
C SER A 188 10.72 -9.66 7.30
N SER A 189 10.25 -9.30 8.49
CA SER A 189 9.47 -10.22 9.33
C SER A 189 8.06 -10.45 8.76
N SER A 190 7.51 -11.64 9.03
CA SER A 190 6.15 -12.02 8.62
C SER A 190 5.05 -11.07 9.10
N GLU A 191 5.29 -10.31 10.17
CA GLU A 191 4.36 -9.29 10.66
C GLU A 191 4.33 -8.03 9.79
N MET A 192 5.47 -7.69 9.21
CA MET A 192 5.62 -6.52 8.36
C MET A 192 5.25 -6.81 6.90
N LEU A 193 5.47 -8.04 6.46
CA LEU A 193 5.11 -8.48 5.12
C LEU A 193 3.59 -8.67 4.99
N ILE A 194 3.02 -8.19 3.88
CA ILE A 194 1.59 -8.38 3.61
C ILE A 194 1.37 -9.78 3.04
N PRO A 195 0.57 -10.64 3.69
CA PRO A 195 0.24 -11.95 3.16
C PRO A 195 -0.64 -11.82 1.91
N ASN A 196 -0.36 -12.61 0.87
CA ASN A 196 -1.18 -12.72 -0.34
C ASN A 196 -1.57 -11.37 -0.98
N PRO A 197 -0.60 -10.52 -1.37
CA PRO A 197 -0.84 -9.16 -1.84
C PRO A 197 -1.76 -9.10 -3.08
N ARG A 198 -1.76 -10.14 -3.91
CA ARG A 198 -2.64 -10.31 -5.08
C ARG A 198 -4.14 -10.27 -4.77
N HIS A 199 -4.53 -10.57 -3.54
CA HIS A 199 -5.93 -10.62 -3.13
C HIS A 199 -6.40 -9.33 -2.45
N ARG A 200 -5.47 -8.45 -2.10
CA ARG A 200 -5.70 -7.28 -1.24
C ARG A 200 -6.71 -6.26 -1.78
N PHE A 201 -6.87 -6.19 -3.09
CA PHE A 201 -7.84 -5.31 -3.74
C PHE A 201 -8.94 -6.05 -4.49
N LYS A 202 -9.02 -7.39 -4.43
CA LYS A 202 -10.08 -8.14 -5.13
C LYS A 202 -11.47 -7.74 -4.64
N GLU A 203 -11.62 -7.55 -3.33
CA GLU A 203 -12.90 -7.11 -2.74
C GLU A 203 -13.20 -5.64 -3.05
N ARG A 204 -12.20 -4.76 -2.98
CA ARG A 204 -12.36 -3.34 -3.31
C ARG A 204 -12.68 -3.13 -4.80
N ALA A 205 -12.07 -3.91 -5.69
CA ALA A 205 -12.36 -3.90 -7.12
C ALA A 205 -13.76 -4.43 -7.41
N ARG A 206 -14.22 -5.48 -6.71
CA ARG A 206 -15.61 -5.96 -6.78
C ARG A 206 -16.61 -4.90 -6.32
N ALA A 207 -16.37 -4.25 -5.17
CA ALA A 207 -17.25 -3.20 -4.64
C ALA A 207 -17.25 -1.93 -5.51
N GLY A 208 -16.09 -1.52 -6.03
CA GLY A 208 -15.98 -0.37 -6.94
C GLY A 208 -16.65 -0.62 -8.30
N GLY A 209 -16.60 -1.85 -8.80
CA GLY A 209 -17.34 -2.27 -10.01
C GLY A 209 -18.85 -2.20 -9.80
N HIS A 210 -19.36 -2.67 -8.65
CA HIS A 210 -20.78 -2.56 -8.32
C HIS A 210 -21.24 -1.11 -8.09
N GLY A 211 -20.42 -0.28 -7.44
CA GLY A 211 -20.71 1.15 -7.26
C GLY A 211 -20.77 1.92 -8.58
N LYS A 212 -19.87 1.62 -9.53
CA LYS A 212 -19.93 2.17 -10.90
C LYS A 212 -21.15 1.65 -11.67
N ALA A 213 -21.50 0.37 -11.51
CA ALA A 213 -22.65 -0.23 -12.20
C ALA A 213 -24.00 0.42 -11.83
N ALA A 214 -24.14 0.96 -10.61
CA ALA A 214 -25.32 1.71 -10.17
C ALA A 214 -25.48 3.07 -10.87
N ASN A 215 -24.37 3.71 -11.27
CA ASN A 215 -24.39 5.01 -11.96
C ASN A 215 -24.63 4.92 -13.47
N TYR A 216 -24.67 3.70 -14.05
CA TYR A 216 -24.84 3.52 -15.48
C TYR A 216 -26.30 3.48 -15.93
N GLU A 217 -27.26 3.60 -15.02
CA GLU A 217 -28.68 3.53 -15.34
C GLU A 217 -29.14 4.58 -16.37
N PRO A 218 -28.69 5.86 -16.32
CA PRO A 218 -28.99 6.84 -17.36
C PRO A 218 -28.45 6.43 -18.74
N VAL A 219 -27.24 5.87 -18.79
CA VAL A 219 -26.63 5.37 -20.04
C VAL A 219 -27.40 4.16 -20.56
N LYS A 220 -27.80 3.23 -19.68
CA LYS A 220 -28.61 2.06 -20.04
C LYS A 220 -29.98 2.47 -20.60
N ALA A 221 -30.63 3.48 -20.02
CA ALA A 221 -31.86 4.03 -20.55
C ALA A 221 -31.66 4.57 -21.97
N ARG A 222 -30.60 5.36 -22.19
CA ARG A 222 -30.29 5.90 -23.52
C ARG A 222 -29.92 4.81 -24.54
N VAL A 223 -29.25 3.73 -24.12
CA VAL A 223 -29.00 2.57 -24.98
C VAL A 223 -30.31 1.94 -25.47
N ILE A 224 -31.31 1.80 -24.60
CA ILE A 224 -32.62 1.21 -24.97
C ILE A 224 -33.34 2.10 -25.99
N GLU A 225 -33.32 3.41 -25.77
CA GLU A 225 -33.87 4.40 -26.72
C GLU A 225 -33.16 4.30 -28.07
N LEU A 226 -31.82 4.32 -28.09
CA LEU A 226 -31.02 4.28 -29.31
C LEU A 226 -31.15 2.97 -30.08
N LEU A 227 -31.30 1.83 -29.39
CA LEU A 227 -31.57 0.55 -30.06
C LEU A 227 -32.88 0.56 -30.85
N THR A 228 -33.84 1.41 -30.45
CA THR A 228 -35.13 1.60 -31.12
C THR A 228 -35.07 2.72 -32.16
N GLU A 229 -34.51 3.89 -31.79
CA GLU A 229 -34.39 5.07 -32.67
C GLU A 229 -33.55 4.80 -33.92
N LEU A 230 -32.50 4.00 -33.79
CA LEU A 230 -31.57 3.69 -34.88
C LEU A 230 -31.91 2.41 -35.63
N GLU A 231 -33.01 1.73 -35.29
CA GLU A 231 -33.38 0.46 -35.91
C GLU A 231 -33.64 0.65 -37.42
N PRO A 232 -32.92 -0.08 -38.30
CA PRO A 232 -33.16 -0.03 -39.73
C PRO A 232 -34.51 -0.66 -40.12
N ASP A 233 -35.09 -0.21 -41.24
CA ASP A 233 -36.28 -0.83 -41.82
C ASP A 233 -36.06 -2.33 -42.08
N GLY A 234 -36.79 -3.17 -41.35
CA GLY A 234 -36.67 -4.63 -41.40
C GLY A 234 -35.73 -5.25 -40.35
N GLY A 235 -35.14 -4.44 -39.48
CA GLY A 235 -34.30 -4.86 -38.36
C GLY A 235 -32.79 -4.81 -38.65
N TRP A 236 -32.00 -5.02 -37.59
CA TRP A 236 -30.54 -5.03 -37.58
C TRP A 236 -29.97 -6.22 -38.34
N ILE A 237 -28.82 -6.07 -39.02
CA ILE A 237 -28.14 -7.17 -39.71
C ILE A 237 -27.53 -8.14 -38.68
N SER A 238 -27.02 -7.60 -37.57
CA SER A 238 -26.51 -8.40 -36.45
C SER A 238 -26.59 -7.66 -35.12
N GLY A 239 -26.52 -8.39 -34.01
CA GLY A 239 -26.41 -7.77 -32.69
C GLY A 239 -25.13 -6.94 -32.53
N ARG A 240 -24.03 -7.33 -33.19
CA ARG A 240 -22.79 -6.56 -33.16
C ARG A 240 -22.94 -5.20 -33.85
N GLU A 241 -23.60 -5.17 -35.01
CA GLU A 241 -23.91 -3.92 -35.70
C GLU A 241 -24.77 -2.99 -34.84
N ALA A 242 -25.81 -3.53 -34.19
CA ALA A 242 -26.66 -2.76 -33.29
C ALA A 242 -25.85 -2.15 -32.14
N ILE A 243 -24.99 -2.95 -31.50
CA ILE A 243 -24.13 -2.52 -30.39
C ILE A 243 -23.13 -1.44 -30.85
N ASP A 244 -22.44 -1.67 -31.97
CA ASP A 244 -21.40 -0.76 -32.46
C ASP A 244 -22.03 0.59 -32.86
N ARG A 245 -23.18 0.59 -33.55
CA ARG A 245 -23.86 1.83 -33.96
C ARG A 245 -24.42 2.64 -32.80
N VAL A 246 -24.98 1.96 -31.78
CA VAL A 246 -25.42 2.64 -30.54
C VAL A 246 -24.23 3.18 -29.75
N ALA A 247 -23.11 2.46 -29.72
CA ALA A 247 -21.89 2.94 -29.06
C ALA A 247 -21.32 4.19 -29.76
N ASP A 248 -21.32 4.22 -31.09
CA ASP A 248 -20.88 5.38 -31.87
C ASP A 248 -21.76 6.62 -31.60
N GLU A 249 -23.07 6.45 -31.53
CA GLU A 249 -24.01 7.55 -31.21
C GLU A 249 -23.81 8.06 -29.78
N LEU A 250 -23.57 7.16 -28.82
CA LEU A 250 -23.27 7.52 -27.43
C LEU A 250 -21.92 8.22 -27.27
N ALA A 251 -20.93 7.85 -28.08
CA ALA A 251 -19.64 8.52 -28.15
C ALA A 251 -19.70 9.88 -28.89
N GLY A 252 -20.81 10.15 -29.60
CA GLY A 252 -21.05 11.38 -30.32
C GLY A 252 -21.26 12.59 -29.42
N LYS A 253 -21.10 13.79 -30.00
CA LYS A 253 -21.16 15.09 -29.28
C LYS A 253 -22.46 15.30 -28.48
N ALA A 254 -23.56 14.70 -28.89
CA ALA A 254 -24.85 14.83 -28.21
C ALA A 254 -24.93 14.06 -26.89
N CYS A 255 -24.22 12.93 -26.78
CA CYS A 255 -24.33 11.99 -25.65
C CYS A 255 -23.03 11.86 -24.84
N VAL A 256 -21.91 12.42 -25.31
CA VAL A 256 -20.59 12.28 -24.66
C VAL A 256 -20.60 12.75 -23.20
N GLN A 257 -21.32 13.84 -22.89
CA GLN A 257 -21.43 14.36 -21.52
C GLN A 257 -22.18 13.40 -20.59
N LEU A 258 -23.14 12.65 -21.11
CA LEU A 258 -23.87 11.62 -20.35
C LEU A 258 -22.94 10.45 -20.01
N VAL A 259 -22.17 9.99 -20.99
CA VAL A 259 -21.24 8.86 -20.86
C VAL A 259 -20.10 9.20 -19.89
N GLU A 260 -19.45 10.36 -20.09
CA GLU A 260 -18.37 10.84 -19.23
C GLU A 260 -18.87 11.18 -17.82
N GLY A 261 -20.06 11.77 -17.71
CA GLY A 261 -20.70 12.08 -16.42
C GLY A 261 -21.01 10.85 -15.57
N CYS A 262 -21.20 9.70 -16.21
CA CYS A 262 -21.33 8.39 -15.55
C CYS A 262 -19.98 7.71 -15.29
N GLY A 263 -18.85 8.32 -15.65
CA GLY A 263 -17.50 7.77 -15.45
C GLY A 263 -17.15 6.62 -16.37
N MET A 264 -17.79 6.54 -17.54
CA MET A 264 -17.49 5.58 -18.61
C MET A 264 -16.57 6.21 -19.65
N GLU A 265 -15.64 5.42 -20.19
CA GLU A 265 -14.84 5.83 -21.35
C GLU A 265 -15.55 5.40 -22.65
N PRO A 266 -15.65 6.28 -23.67
CA PRO A 266 -16.30 5.96 -24.94
C PRO A 266 -15.75 4.70 -25.62
N SER A 267 -14.44 4.47 -25.54
CA SER A 267 -13.76 3.27 -26.08
C SER A 267 -14.28 1.95 -25.49
N ASN A 268 -14.83 1.99 -24.27
CA ASN A 268 -15.36 0.82 -23.57
C ASN A 268 -16.85 0.57 -23.84
N LEU A 269 -17.55 1.46 -24.54
CA LEU A 269 -18.99 1.36 -24.78
C LEU A 269 -19.42 0.08 -25.52
N PRO A 270 -18.81 -0.33 -26.65
CA PRO A 270 -19.27 -1.53 -27.37
C PRO A 270 -19.19 -2.79 -26.51
N ARG A 271 -18.07 -2.95 -25.78
CA ARG A 271 -17.88 -4.08 -24.86
C ARG A 271 -18.89 -4.05 -23.72
N THR A 272 -19.14 -2.88 -23.15
CA THR A 272 -20.03 -2.73 -21.98
C THR A 272 -21.49 -2.98 -22.36
N ILE A 273 -21.96 -2.39 -23.47
CA ILE A 273 -23.30 -2.58 -24.01
C ILE A 273 -23.52 -4.05 -24.37
N GLY A 274 -22.55 -4.69 -25.04
CA GLY A 274 -22.60 -6.12 -25.33
C GLY A 274 -22.72 -7.00 -24.08
N GLY A 275 -22.07 -6.60 -22.98
CA GLY A 275 -22.25 -7.22 -21.67
C GLY A 275 -23.70 -7.10 -21.17
N TRP A 276 -24.29 -5.90 -21.20
CA TRP A 276 -25.66 -5.67 -20.75
C TRP A 276 -26.71 -6.40 -21.59
N VAL A 277 -26.57 -6.40 -22.91
CA VAL A 277 -27.45 -7.15 -23.83
C VAL A 277 -27.42 -8.64 -23.51
N LYS A 278 -26.24 -9.19 -23.22
CA LYS A 278 -26.08 -10.61 -22.90
C LYS A 278 -26.65 -10.95 -21.53
N GLU A 279 -26.48 -10.08 -20.53
CA GLU A 279 -26.97 -10.29 -19.17
C GLU A 279 -28.48 -10.07 -19.04
N GLN A 280 -29.05 -9.13 -19.80
CA GLN A 280 -30.46 -8.71 -19.71
C GLN A 280 -31.10 -8.55 -21.10
N PRO A 281 -31.21 -9.62 -21.90
CA PRO A 281 -31.70 -9.54 -23.28
C PRO A 281 -33.14 -9.02 -23.38
N GLU A 282 -33.97 -9.29 -22.37
CA GLU A 282 -35.35 -8.80 -22.30
C GLU A 282 -35.46 -7.29 -22.07
N ARG A 283 -34.41 -6.68 -21.49
CA ARG A 283 -34.35 -5.24 -21.23
C ARG A 283 -33.82 -4.49 -22.44
N PHE A 284 -32.82 -5.05 -23.12
CA PHE A 284 -32.16 -4.47 -24.29
C PHE A 284 -32.63 -5.16 -25.57
N ARG A 285 -33.93 -5.03 -25.87
CA ARG A 285 -34.55 -5.69 -27.03
C ARG A 285 -34.17 -4.96 -28.32
N TYR A 286 -33.82 -5.74 -29.34
CA TYR A 286 -33.65 -5.28 -30.71
C TYR A 286 -34.00 -6.43 -31.67
N ARG A 287 -34.48 -6.09 -32.87
CA ARG A 287 -34.88 -7.07 -33.87
C ARG A 287 -33.75 -7.33 -34.86
N ILE A 288 -33.37 -8.59 -35.04
CA ILE A 288 -32.46 -9.00 -36.12
C ILE A 288 -33.30 -9.32 -37.37
N ARG A 289 -32.85 -8.82 -38.52
CA ARG A 289 -33.45 -9.08 -39.82
C ARG A 289 -33.47 -10.59 -40.11
N PRO A 290 -34.60 -11.16 -40.56
CA PRO A 290 -34.64 -12.56 -40.98
C PRO A 290 -33.63 -12.78 -42.11
N LYS A 291 -32.85 -13.86 -42.04
CA LYS A 291 -32.02 -14.28 -43.17
C LYS A 291 -32.96 -14.64 -44.33
N ALA A 292 -32.75 -14.03 -45.49
CA ALA A 292 -33.41 -14.40 -46.73
C ALA A 292 -33.00 -15.81 -47.16
#